data_AF-A0A9P8VBH3-F1
#
_entry.id   AF-A0A9P8VBH3-F1
#
_cell.length_a   1.000
_cell.length_b   1.000
_cell.length_c   1.000
_cell.angle_alpha   90.00
_cell.angle_beta   90.00
_cell.angle_gamma   90.00
#
_symmetry.space_group_name_H-M   'P 1'
#
loop_
_entity.id
_entity.type
_entity.pdbx_description
1 polymer ?
#
loop_
_entity_poly.entity_id
_entity_poly.type
_entity_poly.pdbx_seq_one_letter_code
_entity_poly.pdbx_strand_id
1 'polypeptide(L)'
;MEQEKALVPGNHEWAEDEDKLFRILFLREYNPLLPRQWSMDFRGIPIPALLFSETDDFQPVIYSRAGNDFKATRALIRLIELTSSVRTLAQTGQGDKVPHLIRKELEEYAKWAAQDGGYDDLDIIPNLIVDSVDISAGSESIEQYMQARMLKLAAEHRKYWRIERVPEEEAWKLPKVELAKVKVESPEPDSRPESSDASHVKIEDPDEPTGYLEGIRYTQRPPVLYGIFVIHHSAVVLSLDSFKEGKEALISYQVEAGFNAQYQGVWNAITMAIIVCLARDHMVTMADDFVQLVGGPDSDPDA
;
A
#
# COMPACT_ATOMS: atom_id res chain seq x y z
N MET A 1 12.91 2.57 16.72
CA MET A 1 12.00 2.92 15.62
C MET A 1 12.34 4.30 15.07
N GLU A 2 12.09 5.40 15.78
CA GLU A 2 12.41 6.76 15.28
C GLU A 2 13.87 6.94 14.82
N GLN A 3 14.82 6.36 15.55
CA GLN A 3 16.24 6.40 15.17
C GLN A 3 16.53 5.67 13.86
N GLU A 4 15.83 4.57 13.59
CA GLU A 4 15.98 3.76 12.36
C GLU A 4 15.26 4.44 11.19
N LYS A 5 14.07 5.00 11.44
CA LYS A 5 13.32 5.82 10.48
C LYS A 5 14.15 7.03 10.03
N ALA A 6 14.86 7.68 10.96
CA ALA A 6 15.72 8.83 10.67
C ALA A 6 16.88 8.51 9.71
N LEU A 7 17.26 7.24 9.54
CA LEU A 7 18.31 6.82 8.59
C LEU A 7 17.80 6.81 7.14
N VAL A 8 16.49 6.79 6.92
CA VAL A 8 15.92 6.73 5.58
C VAL A 8 15.72 8.16 5.04
N PRO A 9 16.27 8.52 3.87
CA PRO A 9 16.05 9.82 3.27
C PRO A 9 14.56 10.09 3.03
N GLY A 10 14.09 11.31 3.29
CA GLY A 10 12.69 11.72 3.06
C GLY A 10 11.68 11.23 4.10
N ASN A 11 12.12 10.58 5.19
CA ASN A 11 11.23 9.97 6.19
C ASN A 11 10.21 10.91 6.86
N HIS A 12 10.50 12.21 6.92
CA HIS A 12 9.63 13.21 7.53
C HIS A 12 8.47 13.62 6.62
N GLU A 13 8.59 13.32 5.32
CA GLU A 13 7.55 13.64 4.34
C GLU A 13 6.74 12.40 3.92
N TRP A 14 6.99 11.23 4.50
CA TRP A 14 6.28 10.01 4.14
C TRP A 14 4.76 10.13 4.28
N ALA A 15 4.06 9.57 3.31
CA ALA A 15 2.62 9.35 3.44
C ALA A 15 2.33 8.33 4.55
N GLU A 16 1.10 8.33 5.07
CA GLU A 16 0.68 7.44 6.15
C GLU A 16 0.94 5.96 5.83
N ASP A 17 0.69 5.55 4.59
CA ASP A 17 0.90 4.17 4.13
C ASP A 17 2.38 3.79 4.01
N GLU A 18 3.28 4.74 3.74
CA GLU A 18 4.72 4.50 3.75
C GLU A 18 5.21 4.31 5.19
N ASP A 19 4.75 5.16 6.11
CA ASP A 19 5.05 5.04 7.54
C ASP A 19 4.52 3.73 8.13
N LYS A 20 3.27 3.38 7.78
CA LYS A 20 2.63 2.13 8.18
C LYS A 20 3.41 0.92 7.68
N LEU A 21 3.85 0.91 6.41
CA LEU A 21 4.67 -0.16 5.87
C LEU A 21 5.99 -0.29 6.65
N PHE A 22 6.73 0.82 6.82
CA PHE A 22 7.99 0.83 7.55
C PHE A 22 7.82 0.27 8.96
N ARG A 23 6.80 0.75 9.69
CA ARG A 23 6.51 0.32 11.07
C ARG A 23 6.21 -1.16 11.15
N ILE A 24 5.38 -1.69 10.24
CA ILE A 24 5.03 -3.12 10.22
C ILE A 24 6.26 -3.95 9.88
N LEU A 25 7.04 -3.56 8.86
CA LEU A 25 8.28 -4.25 8.50
C LEU A 25 9.29 -4.25 9.64
N PHE A 26 9.46 -3.13 10.33
CA PHE A 26 10.37 -2.98 11.47
C PHE A 26 9.96 -3.88 12.64
N LEU A 27 8.65 -3.97 12.92
CA LEU A 27 8.11 -4.76 14.04
C LEU A 27 7.66 -6.17 13.64
N ARG A 28 7.90 -6.62 12.41
CA ARG A 28 7.35 -7.88 11.86
C ARG A 28 7.72 -9.13 12.65
N GLU A 29 8.80 -9.08 13.44
CA GLU A 29 9.27 -10.19 14.26
C GLU A 29 8.64 -10.20 15.66
N TYR A 30 7.89 -9.14 16.02
CA TYR A 30 7.37 -8.90 17.36
C TYR A 30 5.84 -8.81 17.43
N ASN A 31 5.16 -8.75 16.28
CA ASN A 31 3.72 -8.58 16.21
C ASN A 31 3.04 -9.77 15.52
N PRO A 32 1.79 -10.12 15.92
CA PRO A 32 0.96 -11.02 15.15
C PRO A 32 0.71 -10.46 13.74
N LEU A 33 0.94 -11.30 12.73
CA LEU A 33 0.78 -10.96 11.31
C LEU A 33 -0.18 -11.88 10.57
N LEU A 34 -0.54 -13.02 11.17
CA LEU A 34 -1.32 -14.10 10.58
C LEU A 34 -2.54 -14.43 11.46
N PRO A 35 -3.67 -14.86 10.87
CA PRO A 35 -4.83 -15.34 11.61
C PRO A 35 -4.52 -16.55 12.47
N ARG A 36 -5.14 -16.62 13.65
CA ARG A 36 -4.95 -17.72 14.61
C ARG A 36 -5.19 -19.09 14.00
N GLN A 37 -6.26 -19.21 13.22
CA GLN A 37 -6.71 -20.47 12.65
C GLN A 37 -5.73 -21.04 11.61
N TRP A 38 -4.92 -20.19 10.98
CA TRP A 38 -3.91 -20.62 10.01
C TRP A 38 -2.77 -21.44 10.64
N SER A 39 -2.59 -21.41 11.98
CA SER A 39 -1.53 -22.17 12.64
C SER A 39 -1.60 -23.68 12.33
N MET A 40 -2.80 -24.17 12.02
CA MET A 40 -3.06 -25.56 11.66
C MET A 40 -2.58 -25.89 10.24
N ASP A 41 -2.76 -24.95 9.31
CA ASP A 41 -2.37 -25.10 7.90
C ASP A 41 -0.85 -25.03 7.73
N PHE A 42 -0.15 -24.31 8.63
CA PHE A 42 1.32 -24.18 8.62
C PHE A 42 2.04 -25.23 9.48
N ARG A 43 1.37 -26.30 9.90
CA ARG A 43 2.02 -27.40 10.65
C ARG A 43 3.19 -27.98 9.85
N GLY A 44 4.36 -28.01 10.48
CA GLY A 44 5.60 -28.48 9.87
C GLY A 44 6.44 -27.38 9.21
N ILE A 45 5.94 -26.15 9.13
CA ILE A 45 6.69 -24.96 8.73
C ILE A 45 7.11 -24.22 10.01
N PRO A 46 8.39 -23.83 10.17
CA PRO A 46 8.89 -23.21 11.40
C PRO A 46 8.50 -21.72 11.50
N ILE A 47 7.20 -21.43 11.52
CA ILE A 47 6.68 -20.08 11.77
C ILE A 47 6.59 -19.85 13.29
N PRO A 48 7.19 -18.77 13.83
CA PRO A 48 7.07 -18.46 15.26
C PRO A 48 5.62 -18.28 15.69
N ALA A 49 5.24 -18.87 16.83
CA ALA A 49 3.87 -18.81 17.34
C ALA A 49 3.36 -17.38 17.55
N LEU A 50 4.25 -16.44 17.89
CA LEU A 50 3.95 -15.01 18.07
C LEU A 50 3.39 -14.35 16.80
N LEU A 51 3.67 -14.89 15.60
CA LEU A 51 3.14 -14.34 14.36
C LEU A 51 1.66 -14.66 14.15
N PHE A 52 1.07 -15.58 14.92
CA PHE A 52 -0.36 -15.88 14.87
C PHE A 52 -1.11 -15.07 15.92
N SER A 53 -2.23 -14.46 15.54
CA SER A 53 -3.07 -13.70 16.47
C SER A 53 -3.56 -14.57 17.63
N GLU A 54 -3.66 -13.99 18.82
CA GLU A 54 -4.22 -14.66 20.00
C GLU A 54 -5.74 -14.46 20.09
N THR A 55 -6.21 -13.28 19.66
CA THR A 55 -7.62 -12.87 19.66
C THR A 55 -8.07 -12.45 18.26
N ASP A 56 -9.38 -12.42 18.07
CA ASP A 56 -10.02 -11.97 16.82
C ASP A 56 -10.32 -10.45 16.84
N ASP A 57 -9.85 -9.73 17.87
CA ASP A 57 -10.14 -8.29 18.06
C ASP A 57 -9.40 -7.40 17.06
N PHE A 58 -8.31 -7.91 16.49
CA PHE A 58 -7.46 -7.19 15.54
C PHE A 58 -7.29 -7.99 14.26
N GLN A 59 -7.56 -7.35 13.13
CA GLN A 59 -7.31 -7.93 11.81
C GLN A 59 -5.79 -8.04 11.58
N PRO A 60 -5.23 -9.24 11.41
CA PRO A 60 -3.83 -9.40 11.05
C PRO A 60 -3.55 -8.83 9.65
N VAL A 61 -2.29 -8.44 9.39
CA VAL A 61 -1.89 -7.84 8.10
C VAL A 61 -2.00 -8.84 6.94
N ILE A 62 -1.61 -10.09 7.16
CA ILE A 62 -1.64 -11.14 6.13
C ILE A 62 -2.83 -12.04 6.42
N TYR A 63 -3.91 -11.92 5.65
CA TYR A 63 -5.16 -12.65 5.87
C TYR A 63 -5.89 -12.89 4.55
N SER A 64 -6.91 -13.75 4.55
CA SER A 64 -7.87 -13.84 3.45
C SER A 64 -9.03 -12.88 3.68
N ARG A 65 -9.21 -11.92 2.78
CA ARG A 65 -10.34 -10.99 2.81
C ARG A 65 -11.62 -11.65 2.32
N ALA A 66 -11.54 -12.49 1.28
CA ALA A 66 -12.69 -13.20 0.73
C ALA A 66 -13.14 -14.41 1.59
N GLY A 67 -12.50 -14.66 2.74
CA GLY A 67 -12.78 -15.81 3.61
C GLY A 67 -12.32 -17.16 3.04
N ASN A 68 -11.48 -17.15 1.99
CA ASN A 68 -10.92 -18.35 1.39
C ASN A 68 -9.52 -18.65 1.95
N ASP A 69 -9.49 -19.03 3.22
CA ASP A 69 -8.26 -19.32 3.97
C ASP A 69 -7.38 -20.37 3.27
N PHE A 70 -7.96 -21.37 2.62
CA PHE A 70 -7.20 -22.39 1.89
C PHE A 70 -6.39 -21.82 0.72
N LYS A 71 -6.98 -20.91 -0.07
CA LYS A 71 -6.23 -20.26 -1.17
C LYS A 71 -5.12 -19.36 -0.62
N ALA A 72 -5.42 -18.64 0.46
CA ALA A 72 -4.49 -17.70 1.07
C ALA A 72 -3.27 -18.41 1.69
N THR A 73 -3.49 -19.44 2.49
CA THR A 73 -2.41 -20.24 3.09
C THR A 73 -1.59 -20.94 2.02
N ARG A 74 -2.22 -21.49 0.97
CA ARG A 74 -1.51 -22.09 -0.16
C ARG A 74 -0.63 -21.09 -0.93
N ALA A 75 -1.13 -19.87 -1.16
CA ALA A 75 -0.35 -18.81 -1.80
C ALA A 75 0.87 -18.43 -0.94
N LEU A 76 0.70 -18.32 0.38
CA LEU A 76 1.80 -18.02 1.29
C LEU A 76 2.82 -19.17 1.39
N ILE A 77 2.38 -20.43 1.41
CA ILE A 77 3.28 -21.60 1.39
C ILE A 77 4.18 -21.58 0.15
N ARG A 78 3.64 -21.25 -1.03
CA ARG A 78 4.45 -21.11 -2.26
C ARG A 78 5.55 -20.06 -2.11
N LEU A 79 5.24 -18.91 -1.49
CA LEU A 79 6.26 -17.90 -1.19
C LEU A 79 7.32 -18.41 -0.20
N ILE A 80 6.93 -19.18 0.82
CA ILE A 80 7.89 -19.77 1.78
C ILE A 80 8.83 -20.76 1.08
N GLU A 81 8.31 -21.55 0.15
CA GLU A 81 9.07 -22.53 -0.63
C GLU A 81 9.98 -21.90 -1.69
N LEU A 82 9.73 -20.64 -2.09
CA LEU A 82 10.50 -19.93 -3.10
C LEU A 82 12.00 -19.90 -2.78
N THR A 83 12.38 -19.62 -1.53
CA THR A 83 13.80 -19.63 -1.10
C THR A 83 14.47 -20.98 -1.33
N SER A 84 13.77 -22.10 -1.09
CA SER A 84 14.30 -23.43 -1.37
C SER A 84 14.51 -23.66 -2.87
N SER A 85 13.53 -23.25 -3.67
CA SER A 85 13.57 -23.38 -5.13
C SER A 85 14.69 -22.54 -5.75
N VAL A 86 14.86 -21.29 -5.30
CA VAL A 86 15.95 -20.39 -5.71
C VAL A 86 17.31 -21.00 -5.39
N ARG A 87 17.50 -21.50 -4.17
CA ARG A 87 18.74 -22.16 -3.76
C ARG A 87 19.05 -23.39 -4.61
N THR A 88 18.02 -24.18 -4.92
CA THR A 88 18.17 -25.37 -5.77
C THR A 88 18.68 -24.97 -7.16
N LEU A 89 18.06 -23.97 -7.80
CA LEU A 89 18.52 -23.46 -9.10
C LEU A 89 19.94 -22.89 -9.05
N ALA A 90 20.27 -22.15 -8.00
CA ALA A 90 21.61 -21.61 -7.81
C ALA A 90 22.66 -22.73 -7.67
N GLN A 91 22.34 -23.80 -6.93
CA GLN A 91 23.24 -24.94 -6.70
C GLN A 91 23.38 -25.86 -7.91
N THR A 92 22.38 -25.95 -8.78
CA THR A 92 22.42 -26.77 -10.01
C THR A 92 23.01 -26.01 -11.21
N GLY A 93 23.52 -24.79 -11.02
CA GLY A 93 24.13 -23.98 -12.08
C GLY A 93 23.11 -23.31 -13.02
N GLN A 94 21.84 -23.21 -12.60
CA GLN A 94 20.75 -22.56 -13.34
C GLN A 94 20.40 -21.19 -12.73
N GLY A 95 21.41 -20.48 -12.23
CA GLY A 95 21.25 -19.19 -11.53
C GLY A 95 20.66 -18.08 -12.42
N ASP A 96 20.83 -18.18 -13.74
CA ASP A 96 20.22 -17.30 -14.74
C ASP A 96 18.69 -17.31 -14.71
N LYS A 97 18.08 -18.42 -14.27
CA LYS A 97 16.62 -18.57 -14.15
C LYS A 97 16.05 -18.02 -12.85
N VAL A 98 16.90 -17.72 -11.87
CA VAL A 98 16.47 -17.28 -10.53
C VAL A 98 15.66 -16.00 -10.57
N PRO A 99 16.07 -14.91 -11.27
CA PRO A 99 15.27 -13.68 -11.33
C PRO A 99 13.86 -13.92 -11.88
N HIS A 100 13.77 -14.76 -12.92
CA HIS A 100 12.48 -15.11 -13.53
C HIS A 100 11.59 -15.90 -12.57
N LEU A 101 12.15 -16.87 -11.84
CA LEU A 101 11.38 -17.63 -10.85
C LEU A 101 10.85 -16.74 -9.71
N ILE A 102 11.70 -15.86 -9.15
CA ILE A 102 11.29 -14.95 -8.07
C ILE A 102 10.18 -14.03 -8.57
N ARG A 103 10.39 -13.38 -9.72
CA ARG A 103 9.40 -12.50 -10.34
C ARG A 103 8.06 -13.22 -10.52
N LYS A 104 8.08 -14.41 -11.11
CA LYS A 104 6.87 -15.21 -11.37
C LYS A 104 6.11 -15.53 -10.09
N GLU A 105 6.76 -16.02 -9.04
CA GLU A 105 6.07 -16.37 -7.81
C GLU A 105 5.53 -15.14 -7.06
N LEU A 106 6.21 -13.99 -7.16
CA LEU A 106 5.73 -12.72 -6.62
C LEU A 106 4.53 -12.16 -7.42
N GLU A 107 4.57 -12.22 -8.74
CA GLU A 107 3.44 -11.86 -9.62
C GLU A 107 2.21 -12.74 -9.35
N GLU A 108 2.42 -14.05 -9.16
CA GLU A 108 1.35 -15.00 -8.80
C GLU A 108 0.73 -14.68 -7.43
N TYR A 109 1.54 -14.28 -6.45
CA TYR A 109 1.04 -13.88 -5.15
C TYR A 109 0.29 -12.53 -5.20
N ALA A 110 0.81 -11.55 -5.95
CA ALA A 110 0.12 -10.28 -6.21
C ALA A 110 -1.23 -10.50 -6.91
N LYS A 111 -1.28 -11.42 -7.89
CA LYS A 111 -2.52 -11.81 -8.57
C LYS A 111 -3.51 -12.46 -7.60
N TRP A 112 -3.07 -13.39 -6.76
CA TRP A 112 -3.94 -13.95 -5.71
C TRP A 112 -4.52 -12.84 -4.82
N ALA A 113 -3.69 -11.88 -4.40
CA ALA A 113 -4.15 -10.79 -3.55
C ALA A 113 -5.19 -9.92 -4.26
N ALA A 114 -5.01 -9.60 -5.54
CA ALA A 114 -6.01 -8.88 -6.33
C ALA A 114 -7.35 -9.62 -6.42
N GLN A 115 -7.31 -10.94 -6.58
CA GLN A 115 -8.50 -11.79 -6.60
C GLN A 115 -9.19 -11.87 -5.23
N ASP A 116 -8.41 -11.97 -4.15
CA ASP A 116 -8.91 -11.97 -2.78
C ASP A 116 -9.48 -10.60 -2.38
N GLY A 117 -8.95 -9.52 -2.96
CA GLY A 117 -9.49 -8.16 -2.84
C GLY A 117 -10.70 -7.88 -3.74
N GLY A 118 -10.96 -8.72 -4.75
CA GLY A 118 -12.09 -8.53 -5.66
C GLY A 118 -11.91 -7.41 -6.69
N TYR A 119 -10.68 -6.96 -6.95
CA TYR A 119 -10.40 -5.91 -7.94
C TYR A 119 -9.64 -6.40 -9.18
N ASP A 120 -9.35 -7.70 -9.29
CA ASP A 120 -8.62 -8.31 -10.44
C ASP A 120 -9.34 -8.08 -11.79
N ASP A 121 -10.67 -8.00 -11.77
CA ASP A 121 -11.51 -7.82 -12.98
C ASP A 121 -11.94 -6.35 -13.20
N LEU A 122 -11.49 -5.41 -12.36
CA LEU A 122 -11.82 -4.00 -12.48
C LEU A 122 -10.80 -3.27 -13.36
N ASP A 123 -11.25 -2.26 -14.11
CA ASP A 123 -10.38 -1.38 -14.88
C ASP A 123 -9.70 -0.33 -13.99
N ILE A 124 -8.97 -0.81 -12.98
CA ILE A 124 -8.24 0.00 -12.00
C ILE A 124 -6.74 -0.28 -12.10
N ILE A 125 -5.93 0.76 -11.96
CA ILE A 125 -4.46 0.63 -12.00
C ILE A 125 -3.98 0.10 -10.63
N PRO A 126 -3.26 -1.04 -10.55
CA PRO A 126 -2.70 -1.52 -9.30
C PRO A 126 -1.60 -0.60 -8.76
N ASN A 127 -1.57 -0.39 -7.46
CA ASN A 127 -0.52 0.35 -6.76
C ASN A 127 0.76 -0.47 -6.48
N LEU A 128 0.87 -1.68 -7.03
CA LEU A 128 2.00 -2.59 -6.85
C LEU A 128 2.58 -2.99 -8.21
N ILE A 129 3.90 -2.87 -8.35
CA ILE A 129 4.65 -3.39 -9.50
C ILE A 129 5.69 -4.41 -9.05
N VAL A 130 5.76 -5.51 -9.80
CA VAL A 130 6.80 -6.54 -9.67
C VAL A 130 7.56 -6.59 -10.99
N ASP A 131 8.86 -6.35 -10.96
CA ASP A 131 9.68 -6.38 -12.18
C ASP A 131 11.06 -6.99 -11.92
N SER A 132 11.69 -7.50 -12.98
CA SER A 132 13.05 -8.05 -12.92
C SER A 132 14.03 -7.08 -13.57
N VAL A 133 15.12 -6.76 -12.90
CA VAL A 133 16.12 -5.81 -13.41
C VAL A 133 17.23 -6.55 -14.15
N ASP A 134 17.60 -6.04 -15.33
CA ASP A 134 18.78 -6.50 -16.05
C ASP A 134 20.05 -5.92 -15.41
N ILE A 135 20.74 -6.80 -14.69
CA ILE A 135 22.00 -6.57 -13.98
C ILE A 135 23.23 -6.49 -14.91
N SER A 136 23.08 -6.83 -16.19
CA SER A 136 24.16 -6.63 -17.17
C SER A 136 24.37 -5.14 -17.46
N ALA A 137 23.36 -4.32 -17.15
CA ALA A 137 23.45 -2.88 -17.13
C ALA A 137 24.13 -2.42 -15.82
N GLY A 138 25.03 -1.42 -15.88
CA GLY A 138 25.77 -0.95 -14.71
C GLY A 138 24.87 -0.44 -13.56
N SER A 139 25.40 -0.32 -12.32
CA SER A 139 24.60 0.03 -11.13
C SER A 139 23.79 1.33 -11.27
N GLU A 140 24.37 2.37 -11.87
CA GLU A 140 23.67 3.65 -12.12
C GLU A 140 22.45 3.46 -13.04
N SER A 141 22.54 2.54 -14.01
CA SER A 141 21.41 2.22 -14.89
C SER A 141 20.33 1.37 -14.21
N ILE A 142 20.69 0.58 -13.18
CA ILE A 142 19.73 -0.18 -12.36
C ILE A 142 18.87 0.79 -11.54
N GLU A 143 19.49 1.73 -10.83
CA GLU A 143 18.77 2.73 -10.04
C GLU A 143 17.87 3.60 -10.94
N GLN A 144 18.41 4.12 -12.04
CA GLN A 144 17.64 4.91 -13.01
C GLN A 144 16.45 4.12 -13.58
N TYR A 145 16.63 2.83 -13.86
CA TYR A 145 15.55 1.97 -14.33
C TYR A 145 14.44 1.85 -13.27
N MET A 146 14.78 1.48 -12.03
CA MET A 146 13.79 1.33 -10.96
C MET A 146 13.04 2.66 -10.70
N GLN A 147 13.78 3.77 -10.65
CA GLN A 147 13.20 5.10 -10.47
C GLN A 147 12.26 5.48 -11.61
N ALA A 148 12.67 5.27 -12.86
CA ALA A 148 11.85 5.56 -14.03
C ALA A 148 10.55 4.75 -14.03
N ARG A 149 10.60 3.48 -13.59
CA ARG A 149 9.40 2.63 -13.50
C ARG A 149 8.43 3.12 -12.44
N MET A 150 8.92 3.45 -11.24
CA MET A 150 8.10 4.02 -10.16
C MET A 150 7.47 5.35 -10.56
N LEU A 151 8.25 6.28 -11.13
CA LEU A 151 7.76 7.60 -11.54
C LEU A 151 6.77 7.52 -12.70
N LYS A 152 6.96 6.58 -13.62
CA LYS A 152 5.99 6.32 -14.69
C LYS A 152 4.64 5.87 -14.13
N LEU A 153 4.64 4.89 -13.22
CA LEU A 153 3.41 4.42 -12.57
C LEU A 153 2.74 5.55 -11.77
N ALA A 154 3.52 6.40 -11.09
CA ALA A 154 2.99 7.56 -10.38
C ALA A 154 2.30 8.54 -11.32
N ALA A 155 2.89 8.82 -12.49
CA ALA A 155 2.26 9.66 -13.51
C ALA A 155 0.97 9.04 -14.07
N GLU A 156 0.93 7.71 -14.23
CA GLU A 156 -0.27 6.98 -14.66
C GLU A 156 -1.39 7.10 -13.62
N HIS A 157 -1.10 6.92 -12.32
CA HIS A 157 -2.07 7.10 -11.24
C HIS A 157 -2.57 8.54 -11.13
N ARG A 158 -1.67 9.53 -11.19
CA ARG A 158 -2.10 10.94 -11.16
C ARG A 158 -3.00 11.26 -12.34
N LYS A 159 -2.73 10.72 -13.52
CA LYS A 159 -3.60 10.90 -14.69
C LYS A 159 -4.95 10.20 -14.49
N TYR A 160 -4.94 8.95 -14.03
CA TYR A 160 -6.14 8.12 -13.86
C TYR A 160 -7.12 8.72 -12.87
N TRP A 161 -6.63 9.21 -11.72
CA TRP A 161 -7.47 9.78 -10.67
C TRP A 161 -7.77 11.28 -10.86
N ARG A 162 -7.29 11.93 -11.92
CA ARG A 162 -7.47 13.37 -12.12
C ARG A 162 -8.92 13.68 -12.52
N ILE A 163 -9.54 14.63 -11.84
CA ILE A 163 -10.75 15.28 -12.36
C ILE A 163 -10.28 16.25 -13.42
N GLU A 164 -10.60 15.99 -14.68
CA GLU A 164 -10.41 17.00 -15.73
C GLU A 164 -11.23 18.23 -15.34
N ARG A 165 -10.59 19.40 -15.36
CA ARG A 165 -11.23 20.67 -15.05
C ARG A 165 -12.43 20.82 -15.99
N VAL A 166 -13.64 20.66 -15.46
CA VAL A 166 -14.84 21.11 -16.13
C VAL A 166 -14.64 22.61 -16.36
N PRO A 167 -14.68 23.11 -17.61
CA PRO A 167 -14.61 24.54 -17.87
C PRO A 167 -15.57 25.26 -16.94
N GLU A 168 -15.22 26.44 -16.43
CA GLU A 168 -16.04 27.19 -15.47
C GLU A 168 -17.49 27.38 -15.97
N GLU A 169 -17.66 27.41 -17.29
CA GLU A 169 -18.91 27.47 -18.03
C GLU A 169 -19.79 26.21 -17.96
N GLU A 170 -19.26 25.09 -17.49
CA GLU A 170 -19.96 23.80 -17.37
C GLU A 170 -20.04 23.29 -15.92
N ALA A 171 -19.38 23.95 -14.98
CA ALA A 171 -19.38 23.60 -13.55
C ALA A 171 -20.78 23.67 -12.90
N TRP A 172 -21.69 24.49 -13.46
CA TRP A 172 -23.09 24.56 -13.03
C TRP A 172 -23.94 23.35 -13.42
N LYS A 173 -23.44 22.50 -14.33
CA LYS A 173 -24.13 21.29 -14.82
C LYS A 173 -23.87 20.06 -13.95
N LEU A 174 -22.88 20.12 -13.05
CA LEU A 174 -22.59 19.00 -12.16
C LEU A 174 -23.61 18.94 -11.01
N PRO A 175 -24.12 17.74 -10.67
CA PRO A 175 -24.99 17.59 -9.52
C PRO A 175 -24.23 18.00 -8.25
N LYS A 176 -24.79 18.95 -7.51
CA LYS A 176 -24.26 19.35 -6.21
C LYS A 176 -24.50 18.19 -5.24
N VAL A 177 -23.46 17.40 -4.97
CA VAL A 177 -23.49 16.42 -3.88
C VAL A 177 -23.46 17.20 -2.58
N GLU A 178 -24.62 17.40 -1.95
CA GLU A 178 -24.69 17.90 -0.58
C GLU A 178 -24.22 16.79 0.36
N LEU A 179 -22.98 16.93 0.87
CA LEU A 179 -22.52 16.15 2.02
C LEU A 179 -23.50 16.38 3.16
N ALA A 180 -24.25 15.34 3.51
CA ALA A 180 -25.25 15.36 4.56
C ALA A 180 -24.62 15.86 5.87
N LYS A 181 -25.06 17.03 6.33
CA LYS A 181 -24.66 17.59 7.62
C LYS A 181 -25.20 16.69 8.72
N VAL A 182 -24.34 15.91 9.35
CA VAL A 182 -24.66 15.20 10.59
C VAL A 182 -24.98 16.26 11.65
N LYS A 183 -26.25 16.32 12.05
CA LYS A 183 -26.78 17.25 13.04
C LYS A 183 -26.40 16.72 14.43
N VAL A 184 -25.32 17.23 15.01
CA VAL A 184 -25.03 17.04 16.43
C VAL A 184 -25.87 18.06 17.21
N GLU A 185 -26.96 17.60 17.82
CA GLU A 185 -27.73 18.41 18.77
C GLU A 185 -27.06 18.36 20.15
N SER A 186 -26.80 19.54 20.71
CA SER A 186 -26.57 19.72 22.16
C SER A 186 -27.13 21.09 22.58
N PRO A 187 -27.67 21.18 23.81
CA PRO A 187 -28.77 22.09 24.14
C PRO A 187 -28.30 23.51 24.51
N GLU A 188 -29.20 24.48 24.30
CA GLU A 188 -29.02 25.92 24.55
C GLU A 188 -28.73 26.26 26.03
N PRO A 189 -27.87 27.26 26.31
CA PRO A 189 -27.84 27.94 27.59
C PRO A 189 -28.33 29.39 27.49
N ASP A 190 -29.22 29.75 28.41
CA ASP A 190 -29.83 31.06 28.58
C ASP A 190 -28.93 32.04 29.37
N SER A 191 -28.99 33.31 28.96
CA SER A 191 -28.73 34.56 29.74
C SER A 191 -27.34 34.92 30.34
N ARG A 192 -26.64 35.82 29.62
CA ARG A 192 -25.88 37.07 29.95
C ARG A 192 -25.81 37.60 31.43
N PRO A 193 -25.02 38.67 31.73
CA PRO A 193 -23.61 39.02 31.40
C PRO A 193 -22.84 39.65 32.62
N GLU A 194 -21.51 39.89 32.54
CA GLU A 194 -20.84 41.16 32.93
C GLU A 194 -19.28 41.11 32.98
N SER A 195 -18.70 42.23 32.50
CA SER A 195 -17.40 42.88 32.76
C SER A 195 -16.04 42.17 32.57
N SER A 196 -15.35 42.63 31.52
CA SER A 196 -13.93 43.03 31.43
C SER A 196 -12.86 42.36 32.31
N ASP A 197 -11.99 41.56 31.68
CA ASP A 197 -10.56 41.92 31.57
C ASP A 197 -9.90 41.23 30.37
N ALA A 198 -9.04 41.97 29.69
CA ALA A 198 -8.51 41.64 28.37
C ALA A 198 -7.30 40.70 28.45
N SER A 199 -7.41 39.52 27.86
CA SER A 199 -6.28 38.78 27.31
C SER A 199 -6.59 38.47 25.84
N HIS A 200 -5.90 39.16 24.93
CA HIS A 200 -6.00 38.95 23.49
C HIS A 200 -5.68 37.48 23.15
N VAL A 201 -6.72 36.69 22.89
CA VAL A 201 -6.61 35.47 22.08
C VAL A 201 -6.55 35.95 20.64
N LYS A 202 -5.38 35.80 20.00
CA LYS A 202 -5.28 35.89 18.55
C LYS A 202 -6.11 34.75 17.98
N ILE A 203 -7.20 35.11 17.31
CA ILE A 203 -7.84 34.24 16.33
C ILE A 203 -6.77 34.04 15.24
N GLU A 204 -6.29 32.82 15.10
CA GLU A 204 -5.43 32.44 13.98
C GLU A 204 -6.24 32.67 12.70
N ASP A 205 -5.71 33.54 11.84
CA ASP A 205 -6.22 33.78 10.50
C ASP A 205 -6.29 32.43 9.74
N PRO A 206 -7.35 32.14 8.96
CA PRO A 206 -7.44 30.91 8.17
C PRO A 206 -6.44 30.83 7.01
N ASP A 207 -5.57 31.83 6.85
CA ASP A 207 -4.59 31.93 5.77
C ASP A 207 -3.19 31.54 6.25
N GLU A 208 -3.04 30.32 6.75
CA GLU A 208 -1.74 29.64 6.63
C GLU A 208 -1.63 29.06 5.22
N PRO A 209 -0.55 29.33 4.46
CA PRO A 209 -0.39 28.85 3.11
C PRO A 209 -0.01 27.37 3.16
N THR A 210 -1.00 26.51 3.36
CA THR A 210 -0.96 25.13 2.85
C THR A 210 -0.57 25.22 1.39
N GLY A 211 0.62 24.74 1.04
CA GLY A 211 1.14 24.73 -0.31
C GLY A 211 0.28 23.86 -1.23
N TYR A 212 -0.85 24.39 -1.65
CA TYR A 212 -1.68 23.81 -2.68
C TYR A 212 -1.06 24.16 -4.02
N LEU A 213 -0.70 23.15 -4.80
CA LEU A 213 -0.60 23.31 -6.25
C LEU A 213 -1.97 23.80 -6.72
N GLU A 214 -2.08 25.09 -7.07
CA GLU A 214 -3.30 25.72 -7.54
C GLU A 214 -3.94 24.89 -8.66
N GLY A 215 -5.11 24.30 -8.39
CA GLY A 215 -6.08 23.94 -9.43
C GLY A 215 -6.17 22.49 -9.89
N ILE A 216 -5.45 21.52 -9.30
CA ILE A 216 -5.62 20.10 -9.63
C ILE A 216 -6.56 19.44 -8.59
N ARG A 217 -7.69 18.91 -9.05
CA ARG A 217 -8.59 18.09 -8.23
C ARG A 217 -8.50 16.64 -8.69
N TYR A 218 -8.57 15.71 -7.74
CA TYR A 218 -8.62 14.28 -8.02
C TYR A 218 -9.95 13.69 -7.55
N THR A 219 -10.46 12.67 -8.24
CA THR A 219 -11.63 11.90 -7.81
C THR A 219 -11.33 11.17 -6.51
N GLN A 220 -10.08 10.69 -6.40
CA GLN A 220 -9.47 10.17 -5.18
C GLN A 220 -8.01 10.57 -5.13
N ARG A 221 -7.44 10.70 -3.92
CA ARG A 221 -5.99 10.92 -3.79
C ARG A 221 -5.25 9.71 -4.42
N PRO A 222 -4.30 9.93 -5.34
CA PRO A 222 -3.43 8.86 -5.83
C PRO A 222 -2.76 8.07 -4.69
N PRO A 223 -2.64 6.74 -4.81
CA PRO A 223 -2.18 5.88 -3.72
C PRO A 223 -0.66 5.96 -3.52
N VAL A 224 -0.18 5.47 -2.37
CA VAL A 224 1.22 5.08 -2.25
C VAL A 224 1.48 3.87 -3.15
N LEU A 225 2.56 3.94 -3.91
CA LEU A 225 3.00 2.87 -4.80
C LEU A 225 4.07 2.03 -4.13
N TYR A 226 4.05 0.74 -4.43
CA TYR A 226 5.06 -0.22 -4.00
C TYR A 226 5.72 -0.86 -5.22
N GLY A 227 7.04 -0.90 -5.24
CA GLY A 227 7.82 -1.58 -6.27
C GLY A 227 8.66 -2.69 -5.69
N ILE A 228 8.47 -3.90 -6.21
CA ILE A 228 9.29 -5.08 -5.90
C ILE A 228 10.17 -5.39 -7.10
N PHE A 229 11.45 -5.05 -7.00
CA PHE A 229 12.43 -5.22 -8.06
C PHE A 229 13.34 -6.41 -7.77
N VAL A 230 13.31 -7.40 -8.66
CA VAL A 230 14.13 -8.60 -8.53
C VAL A 230 15.50 -8.34 -9.15
N ILE A 231 16.54 -8.47 -8.32
CA ILE A 231 17.94 -8.27 -8.68
C ILE A 231 18.71 -9.53 -8.28
N HIS A 232 19.25 -10.27 -9.26
CA HIS A 232 19.87 -11.58 -9.04
C HIS A 232 18.98 -12.56 -8.25
N HIS A 233 19.24 -12.70 -6.95
CA HIS A 233 18.58 -13.62 -6.03
C HIS A 233 17.87 -12.87 -4.88
N SER A 234 17.75 -11.55 -4.99
CA SER A 234 17.10 -10.69 -4.02
C SER A 234 15.89 -9.98 -4.65
N ALA A 235 14.95 -9.58 -3.80
CA ALA A 235 13.92 -8.61 -4.15
C ALA A 235 14.11 -7.34 -3.31
N VAL A 236 14.27 -6.20 -3.97
CA VAL A 236 14.35 -4.87 -3.37
C VAL A 236 12.97 -4.22 -3.40
N VAL A 237 12.56 -3.64 -2.28
CA VAL A 237 11.26 -3.01 -2.12
C VAL A 237 11.42 -1.51 -1.99
N LEU A 238 10.71 -0.79 -2.86
CA LEU A 238 10.65 0.66 -2.89
C LEU A 238 9.21 1.14 -2.65
N SER A 239 9.06 2.33 -2.08
CA SER A 239 7.78 3.04 -2.01
C SER A 239 7.86 4.44 -2.61
N LEU A 240 6.71 4.96 -3.04
CA LEU A 240 6.58 6.33 -3.54
C LEU A 240 5.16 6.83 -3.30
N ASP A 241 5.00 7.98 -2.65
CA ASP A 241 3.73 8.71 -2.64
C ASP A 241 3.44 9.30 -4.04
N SER A 242 2.54 8.66 -4.80
CA SER A 242 2.27 9.08 -6.18
C SER A 242 1.55 10.42 -6.30
N PHE A 243 0.99 10.93 -5.21
CA PHE A 243 0.40 12.27 -5.18
C PHE A 243 1.45 13.36 -5.40
N LYS A 244 2.70 13.12 -4.96
CA LYS A 244 3.79 14.09 -5.08
C LYS A 244 4.40 14.10 -6.49
N GLU A 245 4.98 15.24 -6.85
CA GLU A 245 5.63 15.45 -8.15
C GLU A 245 7.03 16.09 -8.01
N GLY A 246 7.81 15.95 -9.08
CA GLY A 246 9.11 16.63 -9.19
C GLY A 246 10.07 16.26 -8.06
N LYS A 247 10.54 17.26 -7.32
CA LYS A 247 11.55 17.08 -6.26
C LYS A 247 10.99 16.48 -4.97
N GLU A 248 9.66 16.52 -4.79
CA GLU A 248 8.98 15.98 -3.62
C GLU A 248 8.61 14.50 -3.79
N ALA A 249 8.63 13.99 -5.03
CA ALA A 249 8.38 12.59 -5.37
C ALA A 249 9.60 11.71 -5.04
N LEU A 250 9.95 11.65 -3.75
CA LEU A 250 11.08 10.87 -3.26
C LEU A 250 10.73 9.38 -3.21
N ILE A 251 11.56 8.57 -3.88
CA ILE A 251 11.44 7.11 -3.84
C ILE A 251 12.21 6.62 -2.62
N SER A 252 11.51 5.89 -1.75
CA SER A 252 12.04 5.43 -0.48
C SER A 252 12.38 3.94 -0.55
N TYR A 253 13.58 3.58 -0.12
CA TYR A 253 13.95 2.19 0.09
C TYR A 253 13.34 1.66 1.39
N GLN A 254 12.68 0.50 1.32
CA GLN A 254 11.97 -0.08 2.47
C GLN A 254 12.70 -1.32 3.02
N VAL A 255 12.99 -2.30 2.16
CA VAL A 255 13.61 -3.57 2.58
C VAL A 255 14.18 -4.33 1.38
N GLU A 256 15.15 -5.21 1.63
CA GLU A 256 15.65 -6.20 0.68
C GLU A 256 15.44 -7.61 1.26
N ALA A 257 14.89 -8.52 0.47
CA ALA A 257 14.74 -9.93 0.82
C ALA A 257 15.64 -10.80 -0.06
N GLY A 258 16.64 -11.46 0.56
CA GLY A 258 17.58 -12.35 -0.13
C GLY A 258 17.09 -13.79 -0.18
N PHE A 259 16.69 -14.28 -1.35
CA PHE A 259 16.13 -15.63 -1.54
C PHE A 259 17.17 -16.75 -1.63
N ASN A 260 18.46 -16.43 -1.59
CA ASN A 260 19.53 -17.43 -1.53
C ASN A 260 19.99 -17.75 -0.09
N ALA A 261 19.55 -16.95 0.89
CA ALA A 261 19.94 -17.13 2.29
C ALA A 261 19.26 -18.35 2.92
N GLN A 262 20.04 -19.16 3.64
CA GLN A 262 19.50 -20.32 4.36
C GLN A 262 18.59 -19.87 5.50
N TYR A 263 17.53 -20.65 5.75
CA TYR A 263 16.57 -20.43 6.84
C TYR A 263 15.79 -19.11 6.79
N GLN A 264 15.87 -18.36 5.68
CA GLN A 264 15.14 -17.09 5.50
C GLN A 264 13.80 -17.25 4.76
N GLY A 265 13.40 -18.47 4.36
CA GLY A 265 12.19 -18.68 3.55
C GLY A 265 10.91 -18.13 4.19
N VAL A 266 10.72 -18.35 5.50
CA VAL A 266 9.57 -17.81 6.23
C VAL A 266 9.62 -16.28 6.26
N TRP A 267 10.74 -15.68 6.65
CA TRP A 267 10.86 -14.23 6.78
C TRP A 267 10.78 -13.48 5.46
N ASN A 268 11.38 -14.01 4.39
CA ASN A 268 11.25 -13.48 3.05
C ASN A 268 9.79 -13.50 2.59
N ALA A 269 9.08 -14.61 2.81
CA ALA A 269 7.67 -14.74 2.45
C ALA A 269 6.79 -13.77 3.23
N ILE A 270 6.97 -13.67 4.55
CA ILE A 270 6.25 -12.72 5.41
C ILE A 270 6.50 -11.28 4.96
N THR A 271 7.74 -10.93 4.62
CA THR A 271 8.11 -9.59 4.16
C THR A 271 7.35 -9.22 2.88
N MET A 272 7.36 -10.10 1.88
CA MET A 272 6.63 -9.89 0.62
C MET A 272 5.11 -9.88 0.84
N ALA A 273 4.60 -10.76 1.71
CA ALA A 273 3.19 -10.85 2.01
C ALA A 273 2.64 -9.59 2.69
N ILE A 274 3.40 -8.97 3.61
CA ILE A 274 3.04 -7.67 4.21
C ILE A 274 2.80 -6.62 3.12
N ILE A 275 3.76 -6.46 2.21
CA ILE A 275 3.70 -5.43 1.17
C ILE A 275 2.50 -5.65 0.26
N VAL A 276 2.32 -6.89 -0.22
CA VAL A 276 1.26 -7.24 -1.14
C VAL A 276 -0.13 -7.12 -0.49
N CYS A 277 -0.29 -7.51 0.78
CA CYS A 277 -1.57 -7.40 1.48
C CYS A 277 -1.92 -5.94 1.82
N LEU A 278 -0.94 -5.10 2.17
CA LEU A 278 -1.17 -3.66 2.35
C LEU A 278 -1.55 -2.99 1.03
N ALA A 279 -0.86 -3.34 -0.06
CA ALA A 279 -1.21 -2.87 -1.40
C ALA A 279 -2.65 -3.26 -1.77
N ARG A 280 -3.02 -4.53 -1.57
CA ARG A 280 -4.39 -5.05 -1.76
C ARG A 280 -5.41 -4.24 -0.97
N ASP A 281 -5.22 -4.08 0.33
CA ASP A 281 -6.21 -3.44 1.20
C ASP A 281 -6.44 -1.96 0.83
N HIS A 282 -5.39 -1.26 0.40
CA HIS A 282 -5.53 0.08 -0.15
C HIS A 282 -6.32 0.05 -1.47
N MET A 283 -5.96 -0.84 -2.42
CA MET A 283 -6.68 -0.95 -3.69
C MET A 283 -8.15 -1.30 -3.53
N VAL A 284 -8.52 -2.11 -2.54
CA VAL A 284 -9.94 -2.38 -2.23
C VAL A 284 -10.65 -1.11 -1.80
N THR A 285 -10.05 -0.33 -0.90
CA THR A 285 -10.63 0.95 -0.47
C THR A 285 -10.85 1.88 -1.67
N MET A 286 -9.88 1.96 -2.59
CA MET A 286 -10.02 2.77 -3.80
C MET A 286 -11.08 2.22 -4.77
N ALA A 287 -11.18 0.90 -4.89
CA ALA A 287 -12.13 0.23 -5.76
C ALA A 287 -13.58 0.39 -5.27
N ASP A 288 -13.81 0.29 -3.96
CA ASP A 288 -15.12 0.51 -3.35
C ASP A 288 -15.62 1.94 -3.65
N ASP A 289 -14.73 2.93 -3.49
CA ASP A 289 -15.01 4.33 -3.84
C ASP A 289 -15.21 4.51 -5.36
N PHE A 290 -14.48 3.79 -6.21
CA PHE A 290 -14.65 3.82 -7.67
C PHE A 290 -16.01 3.27 -8.11
N VAL A 291 -16.42 2.12 -7.57
CA VAL A 291 -17.74 1.52 -7.87
C VAL A 291 -18.88 2.43 -7.41
N GLN A 292 -18.73 3.10 -6.26
CA GLN A 292 -19.70 4.09 -5.79
C GLN A 292 -19.79 5.31 -6.74
N LEU A 293 -18.67 5.78 -7.29
CA LEU A 293 -18.63 6.94 -8.19
C LEU A 293 -19.18 6.65 -9.59
N VAL A 294 -19.00 5.44 -10.12
CA VAL A 294 -19.49 5.06 -11.47
C VAL A 294 -21.01 4.78 -11.48
N GLY A 295 -21.63 4.71 -10.31
CA GLY A 295 -23.04 4.36 -10.18
C GLY A 295 -23.22 2.86 -10.35
N GLY A 296 -23.23 2.12 -9.24
CA GLY A 296 -23.81 0.78 -9.23
C GLY A 296 -25.24 0.84 -9.78
N PRO A 297 -25.74 -0.22 -10.45
CA PRO A 297 -27.08 -0.22 -11.02
C PRO A 297 -28.08 0.25 -9.95
N ASP A 298 -28.82 1.29 -10.31
CA ASP A 298 -29.80 2.00 -9.48
C ASP A 298 -30.46 1.05 -8.47
N SER A 299 -30.17 1.25 -7.18
CA SER A 299 -31.04 0.73 -6.14
C SER A 299 -32.33 1.52 -6.22
N ASP A 300 -33.28 0.94 -6.95
CA ASP A 300 -34.65 1.40 -7.13
C ASP A 300 -35.26 1.74 -5.75
N PRO A 301 -35.62 3.01 -5.48
CA PRO A 301 -36.07 3.44 -4.15
C PRO A 301 -37.56 3.17 -3.87
N ASP A 302 -38.19 2.23 -4.60
CA ASP A 302 -39.59 1.82 -4.38
C ASP A 302 -39.69 0.31 -4.10
N ALA A 303 -39.51 -0.09 -2.84
CA ALA A 303 -39.91 -1.40 -2.29
C ALA A 303 -40.49 -1.27 -0.88
#